data_AF-A0A523P9Y8-F1
#
_entry.id   AF-A0A523P9Y8-F1
#
_cell.length_a   1.000
_cell.length_b   1.000
_cell.length_c   1.000
_cell.angle_alpha   90.00
_cell.angle_beta   90.00
_cell.angle_gamma   90.00
#
_symmetry.space_group_name_H-M   'P 1'
#
loop_
_entity.id
_entity.type
_entity.pdbx_description
1 polymer ?
#
loop_
_entity_poly.entity_id
_entity_poly.type
_entity_poly.pdbx_seq_one_letter_code
_entity_poly.pdbx_strand_id
1 'polypeptide(L)'
;MSPARVKAWVPHMVCLGLLLGQLGTWLALHRSDAEIESAWRDGATTRERLDALHVLLNRGTLDPSRFGLPFVRELLAEDDDLLKEVAFTNDVCKFLDPEYQKTEYLGGSHLDADIQHFWRSYVIFRRKVGGGVTGAGLRLLRQELAWFYDAVHERPLSIDDILLHMEARWQEIARRQAQ
;
A
#
# COMPACT_ATOMS: atom_id res chain seq x y z
N MET A 1 -31.06 -3.68 -45.33
CA MET A 1 -30.98 -4.29 -43.98
C MET A 1 -32.25 -3.91 -43.22
N SER A 2 -32.95 -4.83 -42.56
CA SER A 2 -34.21 -4.46 -41.88
C SER A 2 -33.95 -3.54 -40.68
N PRO A 3 -34.86 -2.62 -40.34
CA PRO A 3 -34.72 -1.71 -39.20
C PRO A 3 -34.48 -2.44 -37.87
N ALA A 4 -35.06 -3.63 -37.72
CA ALA A 4 -34.86 -4.51 -36.57
C ALA A 4 -33.41 -5.02 -36.46
N ARG A 5 -32.76 -5.33 -37.59
CA ARG A 5 -31.35 -5.75 -37.59
C ARG A 5 -30.42 -4.59 -37.22
N VAL A 6 -30.70 -3.36 -37.69
CA VAL A 6 -29.88 -2.19 -37.33
C VAL A 6 -29.95 -1.91 -35.82
N LYS A 7 -31.15 -1.97 -35.21
CA LYS A 7 -31.32 -1.78 -33.75
C LYS A 7 -30.61 -2.84 -32.91
N ALA A 8 -30.51 -4.08 -33.38
CA ALA A 8 -29.79 -5.15 -32.68
C ALA A 8 -28.26 -4.93 -32.61
N TRP A 9 -27.69 -4.18 -33.56
CA TRP A 9 -26.25 -3.89 -33.61
C TRP A 9 -25.83 -2.66 -32.80
N VAL A 10 -26.76 -1.79 -32.40
CA VAL A 10 -26.44 -0.55 -31.66
C VAL A 10 -25.63 -0.82 -30.38
N PRO A 11 -25.97 -1.80 -29.51
CA PRO A 11 -25.16 -2.09 -28.32
C PRO A 11 -23.74 -2.54 -28.67
N HIS A 12 -23.57 -3.31 -29.74
CA HIS A 12 -22.26 -3.77 -30.20
C HIS A 12 -21.40 -2.61 -30.69
N MET A 13 -21.99 -1.66 -31.42
CA MET A 13 -21.29 -0.45 -31.86
C MET A 13 -20.90 0.46 -30.68
N VAL A 14 -21.75 0.55 -29.65
CA VAL A 14 -21.42 1.26 -28.40
C VAL A 14 -20.25 0.57 -27.69
N CYS A 15 -20.30 -0.76 -27.52
CA CYS A 15 -19.20 -1.51 -26.94
C CYS A 15 -17.90 -1.35 -27.74
N LEU A 16 -17.97 -1.40 -29.07
CA LEU A 16 -16.81 -1.19 -29.93
C LEU A 16 -16.25 0.23 -29.76
N GLY A 17 -17.12 1.25 -29.71
CA GLY A 17 -16.71 2.63 -29.43
C GLY A 17 -16.02 2.78 -28.08
N LEU A 18 -16.53 2.13 -27.02
CA LEU A 18 -15.91 2.10 -25.70
C LEU A 18 -14.54 1.41 -25.73
N LEU A 19 -14.42 0.26 -26.41
CA LEU A 19 -13.15 -0.46 -26.55
C LEU A 19 -12.11 0.37 -27.32
N LEU A 20 -12.52 1.02 -28.41
CA LEU A 20 -11.65 1.93 -29.17
C LEU A 20 -11.23 3.14 -28.32
N GLY A 21 -12.15 3.69 -27.52
CA GLY A 21 -11.83 4.76 -26.57
C GLY A 21 -10.83 4.32 -25.49
N GLN A 22 -11.00 3.11 -24.94
CA GLN A 22 -10.07 2.52 -23.97
C GLN A 22 -8.70 2.26 -24.61
N LEU A 23 -8.66 1.72 -25.84
CA LEU A 23 -7.43 1.50 -26.58
C LEU A 23 -6.70 2.81 -26.89
N GLY A 24 -7.43 3.83 -27.36
CA GLY A 24 -6.86 5.15 -27.62
C GLY A 24 -6.30 5.81 -26.36
N THR A 25 -7.02 5.69 -25.24
CA THR A 25 -6.54 6.16 -23.93
C THR A 25 -5.30 5.40 -23.48
N TRP A 26 -5.30 4.08 -23.63
CA TRP A 26 -4.13 3.25 -23.32
C TRP A 26 -2.93 3.65 -24.16
N LEU A 27 -3.08 3.84 -25.48
CA LEU A 27 -2.00 4.27 -26.37
C LEU A 27 -1.47 5.66 -26.00
N ALA A 28 -2.35 6.61 -25.69
CA ALA A 28 -1.98 7.98 -25.35
C ALA A 28 -1.26 8.09 -24.00
N LEU A 29 -1.58 7.21 -23.05
CA LEU A 29 -1.02 7.19 -21.70
C LEU A 29 -0.04 6.05 -21.47
N HIS A 30 0.30 5.30 -22.53
CA HIS A 30 1.20 4.16 -22.41
C HIS A 30 2.59 4.65 -22.02
N ARG A 31 3.14 4.05 -20.97
CA ARG A 31 4.54 4.23 -20.57
C ARG A 31 5.24 2.88 -20.58
N SER A 32 6.43 2.82 -21.13
CA SER A 32 7.32 1.66 -21.04
C SER A 32 7.74 1.40 -19.58
N ASP A 33 8.22 0.19 -19.30
CA ASP A 33 8.73 -0.15 -17.95
C ASP A 33 9.88 0.77 -17.54
N ALA A 34 10.77 1.13 -18.47
CA ALA A 34 11.89 2.04 -18.23
C ALA A 34 11.41 3.46 -17.87
N GLU A 35 10.38 3.98 -18.55
CA GLU A 35 9.81 5.30 -18.24
C GLU A 35 9.11 5.33 -16.87
N ILE A 36 8.50 4.22 -16.46
CA ILE A 36 7.87 4.10 -15.14
C ILE A 36 8.94 3.96 -14.05
N GLU A 37 9.98 3.15 -14.29
CA GLU A 37 11.09 2.98 -13.36
C GLU A 37 11.86 4.29 -13.15
N SER A 38 12.08 5.07 -14.22
CA SER A 38 12.65 6.41 -14.09
C SER A 38 11.73 7.36 -13.33
N ALA A 39 10.41 7.35 -13.55
CA ALA A 39 9.51 8.18 -12.74
C ALA A 39 9.43 7.76 -11.26
N TRP A 40 9.60 6.47 -10.97
CA TRP A 40 9.74 6.00 -9.59
C TRP A 40 10.99 6.58 -8.92
N ARG A 41 12.15 6.49 -9.60
CA ARG A 41 13.45 6.89 -9.05
C ARG A 41 13.67 8.40 -9.05
N ASP A 42 13.30 9.04 -10.15
CA ASP A 42 13.70 10.41 -10.49
C ASP A 42 12.50 11.37 -10.61
N GLY A 43 11.29 10.92 -10.25
CA GLY A 43 10.09 11.75 -10.29
C GLY A 43 10.23 13.03 -9.45
N ALA A 44 9.73 14.15 -9.98
CA ALA A 44 9.96 15.47 -9.37
C ALA A 44 9.16 15.68 -8.06
N THR A 45 8.12 14.87 -7.84
CA THR A 45 7.26 14.95 -6.66
C THR A 45 7.03 13.57 -6.07
N THR A 46 6.83 13.50 -4.76
CA THR A 46 6.42 12.27 -4.05
C THR A 46 5.21 11.63 -4.70
N ARG A 47 4.22 12.43 -5.12
CA ARG A 47 3.02 11.94 -5.80
C ARG A 47 3.34 11.25 -7.13
N GLU A 48 4.19 11.85 -7.96
CA GLU A 48 4.60 11.25 -9.23
C GLU A 48 5.33 9.92 -9.00
N ARG A 49 6.22 9.88 -8.01
CA ARG A 49 6.94 8.66 -7.62
C ARG A 49 5.97 7.57 -7.13
N LEU A 50 5.00 7.93 -6.27
CA LEU A 50 3.96 7.03 -5.78
C LEU A 50 3.08 6.47 -6.90
N ASP A 51 2.65 7.32 -7.83
CA ASP A 51 1.83 6.92 -8.98
C ASP A 51 2.61 5.95 -9.88
N ALA A 52 3.89 6.25 -10.16
CA ALA A 52 4.77 5.37 -10.92
C ALA A 52 4.99 4.03 -10.21
N LEU A 53 5.23 4.06 -8.91
CA LEU A 53 5.44 2.87 -8.09
C LEU A 53 4.19 1.98 -8.06
N HIS A 54 3.01 2.56 -7.92
CA HIS A 54 1.75 1.82 -7.96
C HIS A 54 1.57 1.09 -9.30
N VAL A 55 1.83 1.77 -10.42
CA VAL A 55 1.77 1.15 -11.75
C VAL A 55 2.81 0.05 -11.87
N LEU A 56 4.04 0.29 -11.42
CA LEU A 56 5.14 -0.67 -11.47
C LEU A 56 4.75 -1.95 -10.72
N LEU A 57 4.31 -1.84 -9.46
CA LEU A 57 3.94 -2.96 -8.58
C LEU A 57 2.69 -3.71 -9.04
N ASN A 58 1.89 -3.19 -9.97
CA ASN A 58 0.65 -3.81 -10.44
C ASN A 58 0.63 -4.17 -11.93
N ARG A 59 1.74 -3.98 -12.64
CA ARG A 59 1.85 -4.36 -14.06
C ARG A 59 1.97 -5.90 -14.20
N GLY A 60 1.26 -6.48 -15.17
CA GLY A 60 1.20 -7.95 -15.35
C GLY A 60 2.51 -8.63 -15.80
N THR A 61 3.57 -7.87 -16.07
CA THR A 61 4.90 -8.35 -16.51
C THR A 61 5.91 -8.49 -15.37
N LEU A 62 5.45 -8.41 -14.13
CA LEU A 62 6.29 -8.37 -12.94
C LEU A 62 7.10 -9.65 -12.72
N ASP A 63 8.41 -9.47 -12.59
CA ASP A 63 9.33 -10.47 -12.04
C ASP A 63 9.38 -10.32 -10.51
N PRO A 64 8.85 -11.29 -9.74
CA PRO A 64 8.85 -11.23 -8.27
C PRO A 64 10.25 -11.12 -7.66
N SER A 65 11.30 -11.54 -8.37
CA SER A 65 12.68 -11.44 -7.89
C SER A 65 13.16 -9.98 -7.75
N ARG A 66 12.55 -9.05 -8.50
CA ARG A 66 12.88 -7.62 -8.46
C ARG A 66 12.32 -6.89 -7.23
N PHE A 67 11.23 -7.39 -6.64
CA PHE A 67 10.49 -6.70 -5.56
C PHE A 67 10.61 -7.40 -4.20
N GLY A 68 11.71 -8.11 -4.00
CA GLY A 68 12.05 -8.77 -2.75
C GLY A 68 12.62 -7.84 -1.67
N LEU A 69 13.33 -8.42 -0.71
CA LEU A 69 13.86 -7.71 0.45
C LEU A 69 14.73 -6.48 0.11
N PRO A 70 15.60 -6.48 -0.92
CA PRO A 70 16.38 -5.30 -1.28
C PRO A 70 15.50 -4.09 -1.64
N PHE A 71 14.38 -4.32 -2.33
CA PHE A 71 13.44 -3.27 -2.72
C PHE A 71 12.69 -2.71 -1.50
N VAL A 72 12.30 -3.56 -0.55
CA VAL A 72 11.71 -3.10 0.72
C VAL A 72 12.69 -2.22 1.49
N ARG A 73 13.97 -2.60 1.52
CA ARG A 73 15.03 -1.78 2.16
C ARG A 73 15.23 -0.44 1.46
N GLU A 74 15.17 -0.42 0.14
CA GLU A 74 15.21 0.81 -0.66
C GLU A 74 14.06 1.75 -0.27
N LEU A 75 12.82 1.24 -0.22
CA LEU A 75 11.66 2.04 0.20
C LEU A 75 11.77 2.58 1.63
N LEU A 76 12.25 1.76 2.57
CA LEU A 76 12.39 2.18 3.97
C LEU A 76 13.57 3.15 4.19
N ALA A 77 14.48 3.25 3.22
CA ALA A 77 15.61 4.19 3.23
C ALA A 77 15.29 5.54 2.56
N GLU A 78 14.10 5.70 1.96
CA GLU A 78 13.64 6.99 1.47
C GLU A 78 13.56 8.02 2.60
N ASP A 79 13.74 9.31 2.30
CA ASP A 79 13.58 10.37 3.30
C ASP A 79 12.09 10.67 3.56
N ASP A 80 11.27 10.57 2.51
CA ASP A 80 9.84 10.89 2.53
C ASP A 80 9.02 9.77 3.19
N ASP A 81 8.25 10.13 4.21
CA ASP A 81 7.44 9.21 5.00
C ASP A 81 6.32 8.52 4.21
N LEU A 82 5.74 9.19 3.21
CA LEU A 82 4.72 8.58 2.36
C LEU A 82 5.32 7.49 1.47
N LEU A 83 6.58 7.65 1.04
CA LEU A 83 7.29 6.61 0.30
C LEU A 83 7.65 5.42 1.19
N LYS A 84 8.13 5.68 2.41
CA LYS A 84 8.36 4.62 3.42
C LYS A 84 7.07 3.84 3.69
N GLU A 85 5.93 4.53 3.82
CA GLU A 85 4.62 3.93 4.07
C GLU A 85 4.22 2.91 3.00
N VAL A 86 4.68 3.07 1.75
CA VAL A 86 4.41 2.11 0.66
C VAL A 86 4.96 0.72 0.98
N ALA A 87 6.08 0.62 1.69
CA ALA A 87 6.68 -0.64 2.11
C ALA A 87 5.74 -1.51 2.98
N PHE A 88 4.70 -0.92 3.55
CA PHE A 88 3.70 -1.60 4.38
C PHE A 88 2.39 -1.90 3.65
N THR A 89 2.22 -1.42 2.42
CA THR A 89 0.99 -1.59 1.64
C THR A 89 0.84 -3.00 1.06
N ASN A 90 -0.38 -3.32 0.63
CA ASN A 90 -0.67 -4.57 -0.10
C ASN A 90 0.16 -4.72 -1.38
N ASP A 91 0.47 -3.61 -2.05
CA ASP A 91 1.14 -3.62 -3.36
C ASP A 91 2.57 -4.17 -3.27
N VAL A 92 3.30 -3.84 -2.20
CA VAL A 92 4.68 -4.33 -2.01
C VAL A 92 4.69 -5.73 -1.41
N CYS A 93 3.85 -5.97 -0.42
CA CYS A 93 4.07 -7.13 0.41
C CYS A 93 3.35 -8.38 -0.07
N LYS A 94 2.66 -8.33 -1.20
CA LYS A 94 2.34 -9.53 -1.98
C LYS A 94 3.60 -10.25 -2.50
N PHE A 95 4.77 -9.57 -2.50
CA PHE A 95 6.04 -10.11 -2.98
C PHE A 95 6.96 -10.65 -1.87
N LEU A 96 6.68 -10.40 -0.59
CA LEU A 96 7.55 -10.76 0.52
C LEU A 96 6.76 -11.18 1.77
N ASP A 97 7.29 -12.14 2.52
CA ASP A 97 6.84 -12.41 3.89
C ASP A 97 6.98 -11.13 4.76
N PRO A 98 5.89 -10.66 5.39
CA PRO A 98 5.89 -9.43 6.19
C PRO A 98 6.75 -9.43 7.46
N GLU A 99 7.40 -10.54 7.83
CA GLU A 99 8.20 -10.60 9.07
C GLU A 99 9.31 -9.53 9.12
N TYR A 100 9.95 -9.17 8.01
CA TYR A 100 10.98 -8.12 8.01
C TYR A 100 10.41 -6.74 8.42
N GLN A 101 9.27 -6.34 7.86
CA GLN A 101 8.58 -5.09 8.21
C GLN A 101 8.14 -5.09 9.67
N LYS A 102 7.78 -6.27 10.20
CA LYS A 102 7.35 -6.45 11.59
C LYS A 102 8.52 -6.36 12.57
N THR A 103 9.65 -7.02 12.31
CA THR A 103 10.76 -7.09 13.26
C THR A 103 11.64 -5.87 13.23
N GLU A 104 12.01 -5.39 12.03
CA GLU A 104 13.00 -4.31 11.90
C GLU A 104 12.38 -2.93 12.07
N TYR A 105 11.20 -2.70 11.49
CA TYR A 105 10.61 -1.37 11.48
C TYR A 105 9.60 -1.16 12.61
N LEU A 106 8.62 -2.06 12.73
CA LEU A 106 7.61 -1.99 13.79
C LEU A 106 8.07 -2.55 15.14
N GLY A 107 9.13 -3.37 15.15
CA GLY A 107 9.72 -3.96 16.35
C GLY A 107 10.91 -3.18 16.90
N GLY A 108 11.40 -2.17 16.17
CA GLY A 108 12.55 -1.34 16.54
C GLY A 108 12.21 -0.10 17.37
N SER A 109 13.23 0.57 17.88
CA SER A 109 13.22 1.79 18.71
C SER A 109 12.78 3.07 17.97
N HIS A 110 11.94 2.96 16.93
CA HIS A 110 11.54 4.06 16.04
C HIS A 110 10.33 4.86 16.54
N LEU A 111 9.68 4.41 17.62
CA LEU A 111 8.54 5.08 18.25
C LEU A 111 8.86 6.51 18.71
N ASP A 112 10.11 6.77 19.09
CA ASP A 112 10.52 8.03 19.73
C ASP A 112 10.84 9.15 18.73
N ALA A 113 11.07 8.82 17.45
CA ALA A 113 11.52 9.78 16.43
C ALA A 113 10.36 10.40 15.63
N ASP A 114 9.35 9.60 15.26
CA ASP A 114 8.14 10.07 14.57
C ASP A 114 6.96 9.12 14.86
N ILE A 115 6.19 9.48 15.89
CA ILE A 115 5.05 8.69 16.34
C ILE A 115 3.90 8.69 15.32
N GLN A 116 3.73 9.77 14.55
CA GLN A 116 2.67 9.85 13.55
C GLN A 116 2.95 8.88 12.39
N HIS A 117 4.16 8.92 11.82
CA HIS A 117 4.56 8.00 10.78
C HIS A 117 4.54 6.55 11.26
N PHE A 118 5.08 6.28 12.45
CA PHE A 118 5.00 4.96 13.06
C PHE A 118 3.55 4.45 13.11
N TRP A 119 2.63 5.28 13.60
CA TRP A 119 1.24 4.87 13.77
C TRP A 119 0.53 4.63 12.43
N ARG A 120 0.78 5.46 11.41
CA ARG A 120 0.26 5.23 10.05
C ARG A 120 0.76 3.91 9.49
N SER A 121 2.08 3.69 9.53
CA SER A 121 2.73 2.47 9.05
C SER A 121 2.22 1.21 9.77
N TYR A 122 2.02 1.29 11.09
CA TYR A 122 1.43 0.21 11.90
C TYR A 122 0.02 -0.17 11.44
N VAL A 123 -0.85 0.82 11.26
CA VAL A 123 -2.25 0.58 10.85
C VAL A 123 -2.33 0.04 9.42
N ILE A 124 -1.52 0.57 8.49
CA ILE A 124 -1.44 0.10 7.10
C ILE A 124 -1.00 -1.37 7.09
N PHE A 125 0.09 -1.69 7.80
CA PHE A 125 0.60 -3.05 7.93
C PHE A 125 -0.49 -4.01 8.46
N ARG A 126 -1.19 -3.61 9.52
CA ARG A 126 -2.26 -4.40 10.16
C ARG A 126 -3.45 -4.68 9.26
N ARG A 127 -3.84 -3.73 8.39
CA ARG A 127 -4.97 -3.93 7.45
C ARG A 127 -4.61 -4.83 6.29
N LYS A 128 -3.35 -4.84 5.87
CA LYS A 128 -2.89 -5.64 4.73
C LYS A 128 -2.93 -7.14 4.99
N VAL A 129 -2.55 -7.60 6.18
CA VAL A 129 -2.36 -9.05 6.47
C VAL A 129 -3.71 -9.79 6.63
N GLY A 130 -4.72 -9.37 5.86
CA GLY A 130 -5.75 -10.23 5.29
C GLY A 130 -6.64 -11.00 6.25
N GLY A 131 -6.74 -10.65 7.54
CA GLY A 131 -7.49 -11.47 8.49
C GLY A 131 -7.01 -12.94 8.57
N GLY A 132 -5.81 -13.23 8.05
CA GLY A 132 -5.12 -14.51 8.15
C GLY A 132 -4.23 -14.54 9.39
N VAL A 133 -4.00 -15.74 9.93
CA VAL A 133 -3.54 -15.99 11.32
C VAL A 133 -2.10 -15.56 11.62
N THR A 134 -1.36 -14.98 10.67
CA THR A 134 -0.02 -14.43 10.93
C THR A 134 -0.10 -12.95 11.32
N GLY A 135 -0.27 -12.72 12.63
CA GLY A 135 0.39 -11.57 13.27
C GLY A 135 -0.46 -10.54 13.99
N ALA A 136 -1.81 -10.62 14.01
CA ALA A 136 -2.56 -9.70 14.87
C ALA A 136 -3.85 -10.19 15.51
N GLY A 137 -4.58 -11.17 14.96
CA GLY A 137 -5.75 -11.80 15.61
C GLY A 137 -6.85 -10.87 16.17
N LEU A 138 -6.75 -9.56 15.92
CA LEU A 138 -7.45 -8.50 16.64
C LEU A 138 -7.87 -7.45 15.64
N ARG A 139 -9.14 -7.07 15.70
CA ARG A 139 -9.66 -5.92 14.96
C ARG A 139 -9.08 -4.62 15.53
N LEU A 140 -9.04 -3.59 14.68
CA LEU A 140 -8.73 -2.24 15.13
C LEU A 140 -9.85 -1.74 16.05
N LEU A 141 -9.47 -1.15 17.18
CA LEU A 141 -10.36 -0.48 18.11
C LEU A 141 -10.69 0.92 17.63
N ARG A 142 -11.78 1.49 18.15
CA ARG A 142 -12.19 2.87 17.84
C ARG A 142 -11.09 3.89 18.17
N GLN A 143 -10.38 3.69 19.29
CA GLN A 143 -9.26 4.55 19.68
C GLN A 143 -8.11 4.45 18.68
N GLU A 144 -7.79 3.24 18.22
CA GLU A 144 -6.72 3.03 17.22
C GLU A 144 -7.04 3.75 15.90
N LEU A 145 -8.32 3.74 15.49
CA LEU A 145 -8.79 4.49 14.33
C LEU A 145 -8.74 6.01 14.56
N ALA A 146 -9.08 6.49 15.76
CA ALA A 146 -9.01 7.91 16.09
C ALA A 146 -7.57 8.43 15.97
N TRP A 147 -6.60 7.73 16.59
CA TRP A 147 -5.19 8.06 16.45
C TRP A 147 -4.69 7.96 15.01
N PHE A 148 -5.22 7.04 14.20
CA PHE A 148 -4.90 6.99 12.77
C PHE A 148 -5.36 8.25 12.04
N TYR A 149 -6.59 8.70 12.28
CA TYR A 149 -7.07 9.95 11.71
C TYR A 149 -6.23 11.15 12.16
N ASP A 150 -5.87 11.20 13.45
CA ASP A 150 -5.02 12.26 13.98
C ASP A 150 -3.62 12.23 13.32
N ALA A 151 -3.01 11.05 13.17
CA ALA A 151 -1.73 10.86 12.49
C ALA A 151 -1.74 11.29 11.01
N VAL A 152 -2.85 11.02 10.29
CA VAL A 152 -3.04 11.42 8.88
C VAL A 152 -3.18 12.93 8.73
N HIS A 153 -3.71 13.61 9.74
CA HIS A 153 -3.87 15.07 9.74
C HIS A 153 -2.76 15.78 10.52
N GLU A 154 -1.64 15.10 10.77
CA GLU A 154 -0.48 15.62 11.51
C GLU A 154 -0.82 16.22 12.89
N ARG A 155 -1.90 15.74 13.51
CA ARG A 155 -2.26 16.15 14.86
C ARG A 155 -1.34 15.45 15.87
N PRO A 156 -0.98 16.11 16.98
CA PRO A 156 -0.12 15.53 17.99
C PRO A 156 -0.71 14.22 18.53
N LEU A 157 0.13 13.20 18.65
CA LEU A 157 -0.20 11.95 19.33
C LEU A 157 0.58 11.87 20.64
N SER A 158 -0.05 11.27 21.66
CA SER A 158 0.62 10.95 22.92
C SER A 158 1.43 9.67 22.75
N ILE A 159 2.75 9.79 22.81
CA ILE A 159 3.68 8.64 22.71
C ILE A 159 3.40 7.67 23.86
N ASP A 160 3.25 8.18 25.08
CA ASP A 160 3.00 7.36 26.28
C ASP A 160 1.69 6.54 26.15
N ASP A 161 0.62 7.17 25.66
CA ASP A 161 -0.66 6.47 25.48
C ASP A 161 -0.57 5.39 24.41
N ILE A 162 0.16 5.67 23.31
CA ILE A 162 0.36 4.70 22.24
C ILE A 162 1.24 3.54 22.71
N LEU A 163 2.34 3.80 23.44
CA LEU A 163 3.22 2.77 23.98
C LEU A 163 2.48 1.86 24.96
N LEU A 164 1.77 2.45 25.92
CA LEU A 164 0.97 1.72 26.89
C LEU A 164 -0.09 0.85 26.19
N HIS A 165 -0.75 1.41 25.17
CA HIS A 165 -1.72 0.68 24.37
C HIS A 165 -1.05 -0.47 23.59
N MET A 166 0.07 -0.23 22.93
CA MET A 166 0.80 -1.24 22.15
C MET A 166 1.27 -2.41 23.01
N GLU A 167 1.79 -2.13 24.22
CA GLU A 167 2.14 -3.16 25.19
C GLU A 167 0.95 -4.06 25.53
N ALA A 168 -0.20 -3.45 25.88
CA ALA A 168 -1.42 -4.20 26.17
C ALA A 168 -1.89 -5.05 24.96
N ARG A 169 -1.71 -4.53 23.74
CA ARG A 169 -2.07 -5.26 22.51
C ARG A 169 -1.14 -6.43 22.25
N TRP A 170 0.17 -6.28 22.43
CA TRP A 170 1.12 -7.39 22.28
C TRP A 170 0.88 -8.50 23.30
N GLN A 171 0.56 -8.14 24.55
CA GLN A 171 0.19 -9.12 25.58
C GLN A 171 -1.08 -9.90 25.20
N GLU A 172 -2.10 -9.23 24.65
CA GLU A 172 -3.32 -9.88 24.14
C GLU A 172 -3.00 -10.86 23.00
N ILE A 173 -2.17 -10.45 22.04
CA ILE A 173 -1.76 -11.28 20.91
C ILE A 173 -1.04 -12.54 21.40
N ALA A 174 -0.05 -12.37 22.28
CA ALA A 174 0.71 -13.48 22.87
C ALA A 174 -0.21 -14.46 23.61
N ARG A 175 -1.20 -13.95 24.36
CA ARG A 175 -2.16 -14.80 25.08
C ARG A 175 -3.02 -15.65 24.13
N ARG A 176 -3.47 -15.08 23.01
CA ARG A 176 -4.28 -15.81 22.01
C ARG A 176 -3.48 -16.87 21.26
N GLN A 177 -2.18 -16.68 21.09
CA GLN A 177 -1.30 -17.64 20.43
C GLN A 177 -0.92 -18.83 21.32
N ALA A 178 -1.05 -18.69 22.64
CA ALA A 178 -0.79 -19.74 23.61
C ALA A 178 -2.00 -20.64 23.90
N GLN A 179 -3.17 -20.33 23.31
CA GLN A 179 -4.43 -21.09 23.43
C GLN A 179 -4.65 -21.97 22.20
#